data_AF-A0A4U9WLP6-F1
#
_entry.id   AF-A0A4U9WLP6-F1
#
_cell.length_a   1.000
_cell.length_b   1.000
_cell.length_c   1.000
_cell.angle_alpha   90.00
_cell.angle_beta   90.00
_cell.angle_gamma   90.00
#
_symmetry.space_group_name_H-M   'P 1'
#
loop_
_entity.id
_entity.type
_entity.pdbx_description
1 polymer ?
#
loop_
_entity_poly.entity_id
_entity_poly.type
_entity_poly.pdbx_seq_one_letter_code
_entity_poly.pdbx_strand_id
1 'polypeptide(L)'
;MPDGRRLRPREVVREYEKTLLDELNLLREAANAIQLRRNFDGSPMLYVPEVYSDYCRESVLVMERILRHPGVGYCGSGTAEHQ
;
A
#
# COMPACT_ATOMS: atom_id res chain seq x y z
N MET A 1 -36.37 -13.92 -2.99
CA MET A 1 -35.14 -13.26 -3.44
C MET A 1 -34.10 -14.32 -3.79
N PRO A 2 -33.97 -14.72 -5.07
CA PRO A 2 -33.08 -15.82 -5.45
C PRO A 2 -31.82 -15.30 -6.16
N ASP A 3 -30.83 -14.82 -5.40
CA ASP A 3 -29.48 -14.53 -5.93
C ASP A 3 -28.34 -15.22 -5.15
N GLY A 4 -28.64 -15.83 -4.01
CA GLY A 4 -27.63 -16.49 -3.16
C GLY A 4 -27.06 -17.80 -3.72
N ARG A 5 -27.59 -18.33 -4.84
CA ARG A 5 -27.22 -19.65 -5.38
C ARG A 5 -25.99 -19.64 -6.28
N ARG A 6 -25.43 -18.46 -6.60
CA ARG A 6 -24.22 -18.29 -7.42
C ARG A 6 -22.97 -17.90 -6.64
N LEU A 7 -23.11 -17.54 -5.36
CA LEU A 7 -21.97 -17.35 -4.48
C LEU A 7 -21.48 -18.75 -4.10
N ARG A 8 -20.32 -19.15 -4.59
CA ARG A 8 -19.60 -20.35 -4.14
C ARG A 8 -18.91 -19.97 -2.83
N PRO A 9 -19.56 -20.06 -1.65
CA PRO A 9 -19.14 -19.30 -0.48
C PRO A 9 -17.79 -19.79 0.04
N ARG A 10 -17.49 -21.07 -0.16
CA ARG A 10 -16.18 -21.68 0.16
C ARG A 10 -15.06 -21.22 -0.76
N GLU A 11 -15.38 -20.84 -1.99
CA GLU A 11 -14.43 -20.27 -2.95
C GLU A 11 -14.19 -18.81 -2.62
N VAL A 12 -15.26 -18.07 -2.35
CA VAL A 12 -15.21 -16.68 -1.87
C VAL A 12 -14.33 -16.57 -0.62
N VAL A 13 -14.57 -17.39 0.41
CA VAL A 13 -13.76 -17.39 1.63
C VAL A 13 -12.28 -17.70 1.35
N ARG A 14 -11.99 -18.63 0.43
CA ARG A 14 -10.61 -18.97 0.04
C ARG A 14 -9.89 -17.82 -0.67
N GLU A 15 -10.59 -17.15 -1.59
CA GLU A 15 -10.03 -15.98 -2.29
C GLU A 15 -9.82 -14.80 -1.34
N TYR A 16 -10.71 -14.59 -0.37
CA TYR A 16 -10.53 -13.58 0.68
C TYR A 16 -9.35 -13.89 1.60
N GLU A 17 -9.21 -15.14 2.05
CA GLU A 17 -8.07 -15.57 2.88
C GLU A 17 -6.75 -15.34 2.14
N LYS A 18 -6.67 -15.73 0.87
CA LYS A 18 -5.51 -15.49 0.03
C LYS A 18 -5.20 -14.00 -0.12
N THR A 19 -6.22 -13.19 -0.43
CA THR A 19 -6.07 -11.73 -0.58
C THR A 19 -5.55 -11.10 0.70
N LEU A 20 -6.12 -11.47 1.86
CA LEU A 20 -5.69 -10.96 3.16
C LEU A 20 -4.24 -11.33 3.47
N LEU A 21 -3.82 -12.56 3.16
CA LEU A 21 -2.44 -12.99 3.35
C LEU A 21 -1.48 -12.26 2.38
N ASP A 22 -1.91 -12.01 1.14
CA ASP A 22 -1.12 -11.27 0.16
C ASP A 22 -0.96 -9.78 0.54
N GLU A 23 -1.94 -9.17 1.22
CA GLU A 23 -1.86 -7.80 1.74
C GLU A 23 -0.91 -7.67 2.95
N LEU A 24 -0.60 -8.77 3.64
CA LEU A 24 0.32 -8.75 4.78
C LEU A 24 1.80 -8.72 4.37
N ASN A 25 2.13 -8.75 3.07
CA ASN A 25 3.52 -8.71 2.62
C ASN A 25 3.97 -7.28 2.27
N LEU A 26 4.46 -6.56 3.27
CA LEU A 26 4.97 -5.19 3.10
C LEU A 26 6.27 -5.09 2.28
N LEU A 27 6.98 -6.20 2.03
CA LEU A 27 8.13 -6.19 1.12
C LEU A 27 7.69 -5.97 -0.33
N ARG A 28 6.50 -6.47 -0.70
CA ARG A 28 5.92 -6.21 -2.02
C ARG A 28 5.55 -4.73 -2.16
N GLU A 29 4.97 -4.15 -1.12
CA GLU A 29 4.66 -2.71 -1.08
C GLU A 29 5.92 -1.85 -1.12
N ALA A 30 6.98 -2.24 -0.40
CA ALA A 30 8.29 -1.61 -0.49
C ALA A 30 8.82 -1.58 -1.93
N ALA A 31 8.75 -2.71 -2.63
CA ALA A 31 9.20 -2.81 -4.02
C ALA A 31 8.35 -1.93 -4.95
N ASN A 32 7.02 -1.93 -4.78
CA ASN A 32 6.11 -1.09 -5.55
C ASN A 32 6.40 0.41 -5.32
N ALA A 33 6.60 0.83 -4.07
CA ALA A 33 6.93 2.21 -3.73
C ALA A 33 8.27 2.67 -4.34
N ILE A 34 9.29 1.80 -4.35
CA ILE A 34 10.57 2.08 -5.01
C ILE A 34 10.39 2.28 -6.51
N GLN A 35 9.59 1.43 -7.18
CA GLN A 35 9.29 1.60 -8.60
C GLN A 35 8.47 2.88 -8.86
N LEU A 36 7.50 3.18 -8.00
CA LEU A 36 6.70 4.38 -8.10
C LEU A 36 7.57 5.63 -7.98
N ARG A 37 8.49 5.68 -7.03
CA ARG A 37 9.44 6.80 -6.91
C ARG A 37 10.26 7.00 -8.19
N ARG A 38 10.75 5.92 -8.81
CA ARG A 38 11.49 5.99 -10.08
C ARG A 38 10.62 6.52 -11.22
N ASN A 39 9.36 6.09 -11.29
CA ASN A 39 8.43 6.51 -12.34
C ASN A 39 8.08 8.00 -12.27
N PHE A 40 8.14 8.58 -11.07
CA PHE A 40 7.80 9.98 -10.82
C PHE A 40 9.02 10.84 -10.45
N ASP A 41 10.23 10.32 -10.65
CA ASP A 41 11.46 11.06 -10.37
C ASP A 41 11.52 12.33 -11.24
N GLY A 42 11.67 13.49 -10.59
CA GLY A 42 11.63 14.80 -11.25
C GLY A 42 10.25 15.34 -11.64
N SER A 43 9.15 14.62 -11.33
CA SER A 43 7.80 15.14 -11.55
C SER A 43 7.36 16.09 -10.42
N PRO A 44 6.85 17.29 -10.72
CA PRO A 44 6.34 18.20 -9.69
C PRO A 44 4.97 17.78 -9.14
N MET A 45 4.36 16.72 -9.68
CA MET A 45 2.99 16.32 -9.36
C MET A 45 2.90 15.42 -8.11
N LEU A 46 3.89 14.56 -7.90
CA LEU A 46 3.84 13.51 -6.89
C LEU A 46 5.23 13.30 -6.30
N TYR A 47 5.33 13.47 -4.99
CA TYR A 47 6.51 13.07 -4.23
C TYR A 47 6.29 11.68 -3.62
N VAL A 48 7.26 10.78 -3.80
CA VAL A 48 7.26 9.45 -3.20
C VAL A 48 8.48 9.33 -2.27
N PRO A 49 8.30 9.06 -0.97
CA PRO A 49 9.40 8.99 -0.01
C PRO A 49 10.37 7.85 -0.28
N GLU A 50 11.61 7.97 0.22
CA GLU A 50 12.58 6.86 0.20
C GLU A 50 12.10 5.67 1.00
N VAL A 51 12.23 4.47 0.43
CA VAL A 51 12.06 3.23 1.18
C VAL A 51 13.43 2.69 1.53
N TYR A 52 13.67 2.43 2.81
CA TYR A 52 14.91 1.82 3.27
C TYR A 52 14.77 0.29 3.29
N SER A 53 14.93 -0.33 2.12
CA SER A 53 14.66 -1.77 1.90
C SER A 53 15.40 -2.69 2.87
N ASP A 54 16.63 -2.33 3.25
CA ASP A 54 17.47 -3.12 4.15
C ASP A 54 16.89 -3.25 5.56
N TYR A 55 15.98 -2.34 5.94
CA TYR A 55 15.28 -2.36 7.23
C TYR A 55 13.83 -2.82 7.12
N CYS A 56 13.36 -3.16 5.92
CA CYS A 56 12.00 -3.65 5.71
C CYS A 56 11.90 -5.16 5.98
N ARG A 57 10.76 -5.58 6.48
CA ARG A 57 10.37 -6.98 6.68
C ARG A 57 8.92 -7.15 6.22
N GLU A 58 8.45 -8.39 6.11
CA GLU A 58 7.07 -8.67 5.70
C GLU A 58 6.04 -7.90 6.52
N SER A 59 6.29 -7.70 7.83
CA SER A 59 5.38 -7.00 8.74
C SER A 59 5.79 -5.55 9.07
N VAL A 60 6.90 -5.04 8.53
CA VAL A 60 7.39 -3.69 8.84
C VAL A 60 7.93 -2.99 7.59
N LEU A 61 7.39 -1.82 7.28
CA LEU A 61 7.85 -0.93 6.21
C LEU A 61 8.56 0.29 6.81
N VAL A 62 9.79 0.56 6.37
CA VAL A 62 10.59 1.71 6.83
C VAL A 62 10.83 2.66 5.67
N MET A 63 10.41 3.91 5.82
CA MET A 63 10.52 4.94 4.80
C MET A 63 10.92 6.29 5.37
N GLU A 64 11.38 7.18 4.50
CA GLU A 64 11.66 8.58 4.81
C GLU A 64 10.44 9.25 5.43
N ARG A 65 10.68 9.99 6.50
CA ARG A 65 9.62 10.76 7.16
C ARG A 65 9.30 12.01 6.34
N ILE A 66 8.08 12.07 5.83
CA ILE A 66 7.56 13.26 5.16
C ILE A 66 6.94 14.24 6.17
N LEU A 67 7.12 15.53 5.91
CA LEU A 67 6.38 16.61 6.55
C LEU A 67 5.43 17.20 5.50
N ARG A 68 4.32 17.79 5.96
CA ARG A 68 3.34 18.42 5.06
C ARG A 68 4.01 19.57 4.29
N HIS A 69 4.33 19.34 3.03
CA HIS A 69 4.69 20.38 2.07
C HIS A 69 3.41 20.90 1.37
N PRO A 70 3.11 22.20 1.43
CA PRO A 70 1.92 22.77 0.78
C PRO A 70 1.99 22.58 -0.75
N GLY A 71 0.91 22.11 -1.37
CA GLY A 71 0.78 22.10 -2.83
C GLY A 71 1.26 20.83 -3.56
N VAL A 72 1.71 19.79 -2.86
CA VAL A 72 2.09 18.50 -3.47
C VAL A 72 1.19 17.39 -2.94
N GLY A 73 0.66 16.54 -3.83
CA GLY A 73 -0.07 15.34 -3.44
C GLY A 73 0.87 14.24 -2.95
N TYR A 74 0.47 13.49 -1.92
CA TYR A 74 1.28 12.39 -1.36
C TYR A 74 0.62 11.05 -1.62
N CYS A 75 1.42 10.09 -2.07
CA CYS A 75 1.02 8.69 -2.02
C CYS A 75 1.23 8.18 -0.58
N GLY A 76 0.14 7.94 0.16
CA GLY A 76 0.19 7.24 1.46
C GLY A 76 -0.35 7.96 2.70
N SER A 77 -1.07 9.09 2.59
CA SER A 77 -1.67 9.72 3.78
C SER A 77 -2.95 9.00 4.24
N GLY A 78 -2.79 7.82 4.83
CA GLY A 78 -3.73 7.26 5.81
C GLY A 78 -3.33 7.74 7.20
N THR A 79 -3.37 9.05 7.47
CA THR A 79 -3.17 9.55 8.84
C THR A 79 -4.51 9.59 9.54
N ALA A 80 -4.70 8.69 10.49
CA ALA A 80 -5.76 8.72 11.46
C ALA A 80 -5.83 10.11 12.11
N GLU A 81 -6.87 10.86 11.78
CA GLU A 81 -7.34 11.96 12.62
C GLU A 81 -7.98 11.32 13.86
N HIS A 82 -7.21 11.25 14.95
CA HIS A 82 -7.78 11.31 16.29
C HIS A 82 -7.67 12.76 16.75
N GLN A 83 -8.73 13.50 16.45
CA GLN A 83 -9.16 14.62 17.26
C GLN A 83 -10.68 14.57 17.38
#